data_AF-A0A4R2ZI22-F1
#
_entry.id   AF-A0A4R2ZI22-F1
#
_cell.length_a   1.000
_cell.length_b   1.000
_cell.length_c   1.000
_cell.angle_alpha   90.00
_cell.angle_beta   90.00
_cell.angle_gamma   90.00
#
_symmetry.space_group_name_H-M   'P 1'
#
loop_
_entity.id
_entity.type
_entity.pdbx_description
1 polymer ?
#
loop_
_entity_poly.entity_id
_entity_poly.type
_entity_poly.pdbx_seq_one_letter_code
_entity_poly.pdbx_strand_id
1 'polypeptide(L)'
;MAIDKKLKGKLSEDMIDDWLCSTGYLYPLNEMHLRRFDLLYNNYDFKLSNAKINIEDIFNGTLCKFDNVKLMPKQVDEDEIAKLRMVARKGAKGISKEAEEKLKANHKKGSGDKE
;
A
#
# COMPACT_ATOMS: atom_id res chain seq x y z
N MET A 1 -6.84 -9.15 -24.98
CA MET A 1 -5.70 -10.09 -24.84
C MET A 1 -6.18 -11.46 -25.27
N ALA A 2 -5.55 -12.07 -26.27
CA ALA A 2 -5.90 -13.43 -26.70
C ALA A 2 -5.34 -14.42 -25.68
N ILE A 3 -6.22 -15.04 -24.89
CA ILE A 3 -5.83 -16.10 -23.95
C ILE A 3 -5.54 -17.35 -24.77
N ASP A 4 -4.32 -17.88 -24.66
CA ASP A 4 -3.90 -19.10 -25.33
C ASP A 4 -4.87 -20.25 -24.98
N LYS A 5 -5.32 -21.03 -25.98
CA LYS A 5 -6.29 -22.12 -25.80
C LYS A 5 -5.83 -23.14 -24.74
N LYS A 6 -4.51 -23.23 -24.50
CA LYS A 6 -3.90 -24.11 -23.47
C LYS A 6 -4.15 -23.65 -22.01
N LEU A 7 -4.47 -22.37 -21.81
CA LEU A 7 -4.71 -21.77 -20.50
C LEU A 7 -6.21 -21.68 -20.15
N LYS A 8 -7.08 -21.96 -21.13
CA LYS A 8 -8.53 -21.89 -20.97
C LYS A 8 -9.00 -22.94 -19.95
N GLY A 9 -9.39 -22.50 -18.76
CA GLY A 9 -9.82 -23.35 -17.64
C GLY A 9 -8.74 -23.71 -16.61
N LYS A 10 -7.48 -23.27 -16.79
CA LYS A 10 -6.39 -23.47 -15.81
C LYS A 10 -6.16 -22.28 -14.88
N LEU A 11 -6.56 -21.09 -15.31
CA LEU A 11 -6.73 -19.93 -14.43
C LEU A 11 -8.23 -19.74 -14.21
N SER A 12 -8.73 -20.18 -13.07
CA SER A 12 -9.99 -19.68 -12.50
C SER A 12 -9.66 -18.58 -11.50
N GLU A 13 -10.56 -17.61 -11.33
CA GLU A 13 -10.44 -16.61 -10.26
C GLU A 13 -10.35 -17.27 -8.88
N ASP A 14 -11.00 -18.42 -8.71
CA ASP A 14 -10.98 -19.20 -7.46
C ASP A 14 -9.59 -19.76 -7.11
N MET A 15 -8.65 -19.79 -8.06
CA MET A 15 -7.30 -20.32 -7.85
C MET A 15 -6.28 -19.20 -7.61
N ILE A 16 -6.69 -17.92 -7.65
CA ILE A 16 -5.77 -16.78 -7.52
C ILE A 16 -4.95 -16.89 -6.22
N ASP A 17 -5.57 -17.29 -5.12
CA ASP A 17 -4.88 -17.44 -3.83
C ASP A 17 -3.78 -18.51 -3.88
N ASP A 18 -4.04 -19.65 -4.53
CA ASP A 18 -3.05 -20.71 -4.73
C ASP A 18 -1.86 -20.23 -5.56
N TRP A 19 -2.13 -19.41 -6.59
CA TRP A 19 -1.09 -18.80 -7.42
C TRP A 19 -0.27 -17.79 -6.61
N LEU A 20 -0.92 -16.90 -5.85
CA LEU A 20 -0.26 -15.90 -5.02
C LEU A 20 0.61 -16.54 -3.92
N CYS A 21 0.13 -17.62 -3.31
CA CYS A 21 0.90 -18.40 -2.35
C CYS A 21 2.09 -19.11 -3.00
N SER A 22 1.89 -19.73 -4.17
CA SER A 22 2.96 -20.48 -4.87
C SER A 22 4.05 -19.57 -5.43
N THR A 23 3.73 -18.31 -5.74
CA THR A 23 4.67 -17.31 -6.27
C THR A 23 5.31 -16.45 -5.17
N GLY A 24 4.91 -16.63 -3.90
CA GLY A 24 5.49 -15.92 -2.77
C GLY A 24 4.97 -14.50 -2.54
N TYR A 25 3.89 -14.07 -3.22
CA TYR A 25 3.18 -12.84 -2.87
C TYR A 25 2.38 -12.98 -1.57
N LEU A 26 1.91 -14.20 -1.29
CA LEU A 26 1.29 -14.60 -0.02
C LEU A 26 2.09 -15.73 0.62
N TYR A 27 1.89 -15.93 1.92
CA TYR A 27 2.52 -17.02 2.65
C TYR A 27 1.98 -18.38 2.16
N PRO A 28 2.85 -19.40 2.00
CA PRO A 28 2.40 -20.73 1.60
C PRO A 28 1.56 -21.37 2.72
N LEU A 29 0.36 -21.83 2.36
CA LEU A 29 -0.58 -22.50 3.28
C LEU A 29 -0.44 -24.03 3.31
N ASN A 30 0.23 -24.61 2.31
CA ASN A 30 0.40 -26.04 2.17
C ASN A 30 1.77 -26.39 1.56
N GLU A 31 2.17 -27.65 1.67
CA GLU A 31 3.46 -28.14 1.16
C GLU A 31 3.56 -28.04 -0.37
N MET A 32 2.42 -28.13 -1.07
CA MET A 32 2.39 -27.99 -2.52
C MET A 32 2.78 -26.58 -2.98
N HIS A 33 2.40 -25.54 -2.24
CA HIS A 33 2.79 -24.16 -2.53
C HIS A 33 4.30 -23.97 -2.35
N LEU A 34 4.87 -24.54 -1.28
CA LEU A 34 6.32 -24.55 -1.05
C LEU A 34 7.08 -25.23 -2.19
N ARG A 35 6.68 -26.46 -2.56
CA ARG A 35 7.33 -27.17 -3.67
C ARG A 35 7.27 -26.41 -4.99
N ARG A 36 6.16 -25.72 -5.26
CA ARG A 36 6.02 -24.87 -6.46
C ARG A 36 6.92 -23.65 -6.38
N PHE A 37 6.99 -23.00 -5.22
CA PHE A 37 7.88 -21.87 -4.98
C PHE A 37 9.34 -22.26 -5.21
N ASP A 38 9.80 -23.35 -4.60
CA ASP A 38 11.17 -23.85 -4.75
C ASP A 38 11.50 -24.14 -6.22
N LEU A 39 10.56 -24.71 -6.98
CA LEU A 39 10.74 -24.98 -8.40
C LEU A 39 10.79 -23.68 -9.24
N LEU A 40 9.95 -22.71 -8.92
CA LEU A 40 9.90 -21.41 -9.62
C LEU A 40 11.18 -20.59 -9.39
N TYR A 41 11.73 -20.64 -8.19
CA TYR A 41 12.88 -19.84 -7.77
C TYR A 41 14.19 -20.63 -7.65
N ASN A 42 14.24 -21.88 -8.15
CA ASN A 42 15.43 -22.74 -8.05
C ASN A 42 16.69 -22.11 -8.66
N ASN A 43 16.53 -21.36 -9.75
CA ASN A 43 17.64 -20.67 -10.44
C ASN A 43 17.70 -19.17 -10.12
N TYR A 44 16.96 -18.71 -9.11
CA TYR A 44 16.93 -17.30 -8.76
C TYR A 44 18.19 -16.94 -7.98
N ASP A 45 18.98 -16.00 -8.52
CA ASP A 45 20.17 -15.47 -7.84
C ASP A 45 19.73 -14.52 -6.72
N PHE A 46 19.63 -15.07 -5.50
CA PHE A 46 19.25 -14.29 -4.33
C PHE A 46 20.31 -13.23 -4.03
N LYS A 47 19.97 -11.97 -4.29
CA LYS A 47 20.83 -10.79 -4.05
C LYS A 47 21.26 -10.61 -2.59
N LEU A 48 20.64 -11.34 -1.65
CA LEU A 48 20.90 -11.28 -0.21
C LEU A 48 21.85 -12.40 0.27
N SER A 49 22.54 -13.11 -0.64
CA SER A 49 23.43 -14.25 -0.33
C SER A 49 24.56 -13.95 0.67
N ASN A 50 24.94 -12.68 0.86
CA ASN A 50 25.99 -12.24 1.78
C ASN A 50 25.46 -11.48 3.02
N ALA A 51 24.15 -11.40 3.23
CA ALA A 51 23.59 -10.75 4.41
C ALA A 51 23.66 -11.70 5.61
N LYS A 52 24.71 -11.58 6.43
CA LYS A 52 24.77 -12.23 7.74
C LYS A 52 23.92 -11.43 8.73
N ILE A 53 22.75 -11.96 9.04
CA ILE A 53 21.87 -11.41 10.09
C ILE A 53 22.27 -12.08 11.40
N ASN A 54 22.87 -11.32 12.32
CA ASN A 54 23.15 -11.82 13.66
C ASN A 54 21.88 -11.70 14.51
N ILE A 55 21.45 -12.79 15.15
CA ILE A 55 20.19 -12.82 15.92
C ILE A 55 20.27 -11.85 17.11
N GLU A 56 21.43 -11.76 17.75
CA GLU A 56 21.66 -10.85 18.87
C GLU A 56 21.47 -9.37 18.47
N ASP A 57 21.87 -9.02 17.24
CA ASP A 57 21.73 -7.65 16.72
C ASP A 57 20.26 -7.27 16.45
N ILE A 58 19.38 -8.26 16.24
CA ILE A 58 17.92 -8.03 16.14
C ILE A 58 17.37 -7.65 17.51
N PHE A 59 17.66 -8.46 18.54
CA PHE A 59 17.17 -8.22 19.90
C PHE A 59 17.72 -6.92 20.49
N ASN A 60 18.97 -6.58 20.15
CA ASN A 60 19.62 -5.36 20.60
C ASN A 60 19.27 -4.13 19.74
N GLY A 61 18.51 -4.29 18.65
CA GLY A 61 18.08 -3.20 17.76
C GLY A 61 19.21 -2.54 16.97
N THR A 62 20.38 -3.17 16.90
CA THR A 62 21.59 -2.66 16.25
C THR A 62 21.65 -2.99 14.76
N LEU A 63 20.79 -3.88 14.28
CA LEU A 63 20.81 -4.42 12.91
C LEU A 63 20.46 -3.37 11.84
N CYS A 64 19.71 -2.33 12.19
CA CYS A 64 19.29 -1.31 11.25
C CYS A 64 20.25 -0.12 11.22
N LYS A 65 21.37 -0.26 10.50
CA LYS A 65 21.96 0.93 9.86
C LYS A 65 21.04 1.30 8.70
N PHE A 66 19.97 2.03 9.00
CA PHE A 66 19.24 2.72 7.95
C PHE A 66 20.25 3.68 7.33
N ASP A 67 20.70 3.40 6.10
CA ASP A 67 21.23 4.47 5.27
C ASP A 67 20.14 5.52 5.29
N ASN A 68 20.42 6.66 5.94
CA ASN A 68 19.47 7.74 6.03
C ASN A 68 19.08 8.08 4.60
N VAL A 69 17.93 7.58 4.15
CA VAL A 69 17.38 7.92 2.86
C VAL A 69 17.17 9.40 2.97
N LYS A 70 18.08 10.17 2.37
CA LYS A 70 17.89 11.59 2.20
C LYS A 70 16.68 11.69 1.29
N LEU A 71 15.51 11.80 1.91
CA LEU A 71 14.33 12.35 1.27
C LEU A 71 14.80 13.72 0.80
N MET A 72 15.24 13.82 -0.45
CA MET A 72 15.51 15.11 -1.04
C MET A 72 14.15 15.79 -1.00
N PRO A 73 13.96 16.87 -0.22
CA PRO A 73 12.74 17.62 -0.32
C PRO A 73 12.71 18.07 -1.78
N LYS A 74 11.81 17.48 -2.57
CA LYS A 74 11.51 17.98 -3.90
C LYS A 74 11.21 19.45 -3.66
N GLN A 75 12.00 20.36 -4.24
CA GLN A 75 11.78 21.80 -4.07
C GLN A 75 10.31 22.02 -4.36
N VAL A 76 9.56 22.29 -3.29
CA VAL A 76 8.13 22.40 -3.37
C VAL A 76 7.91 23.72 -4.07
N ASP A 77 7.57 23.64 -5.35
CA ASP A 77 7.24 24.81 -6.12
C ASP A 77 5.95 25.40 -5.51
N GLU A 78 6.08 26.56 -4.86
CA GLU A 78 4.96 27.24 -4.22
C GLU A 78 3.83 27.50 -5.23
N ASP A 79 4.15 27.59 -6.52
CA ASP A 79 3.20 27.73 -7.63
C ASP A 79 2.37 26.46 -7.86
N GLU A 80 2.92 25.27 -7.66
CA GLU A 80 2.16 24.00 -7.72
C GLU A 80 1.17 23.90 -6.56
N ILE A 81 1.60 24.25 -5.34
CA ILE A 81 0.72 24.30 -4.17
C ILE A 81 -0.38 25.34 -4.37
N ALA A 82 -0.05 26.54 -4.88
CA ALA A 82 -1.02 27.60 -5.12
C ALA A 82 -2.12 27.18 -6.12
N LYS A 83 -1.75 26.45 -7.18
CA LYS A 83 -2.71 25.90 -8.17
C LYS A 83 -3.65 24.87 -7.53
N LEU A 84 -3.13 23.98 -6.69
CA LEU A 84 -3.93 22.98 -5.98
C LEU A 84 -4.84 23.61 -4.90
N ARG A 85 -4.40 24.71 -4.27
CA ARG A 85 -5.14 25.44 -3.23
C ARG A 85 -6.43 26.09 -3.75
N MET A 86 -6.51 26.41 -5.04
CA MET A 86 -7.70 27.00 -5.69
C MET A 86 -8.84 25.99 -5.85
N VAL A 87 -8.53 24.70 -6.04
CA VAL A 87 -9.54 23.64 -6.21
C VAL A 87 -10.26 23.34 -4.89
N ALA A 88 -9.53 23.30 -3.76
CA ALA A 88 -10.12 23.09 -2.44
C ALA A 88 -10.91 24.31 -1.92
N ARG A 89 -10.56 25.53 -2.36
CA ARG A 89 -11.23 26.78 -1.90
C ARG A 89 -12.40 27.25 -2.76
N LYS A 90 -12.60 26.74 -3.99
CA LYS A 90 -13.82 27.08 -4.75
C LYS A 90 -15.11 26.57 -4.09
N GLY A 91 -15.03 25.61 -3.18
CA GLY A 91 -16.14 25.24 -2.30
C GLY A 91 -16.45 26.29 -1.20
N ALA A 92 -15.50 27.16 -0.85
CA ALA A 92 -15.64 28.13 0.26
C ALA A 92 -15.98 29.56 -0.20
N LYS A 93 -15.70 29.94 -1.46
CA LYS A 93 -15.90 31.31 -1.97
C LYS A 93 -17.31 31.62 -2.50
N GLY A 94 -18.29 30.76 -2.25
CA GLY A 94 -19.68 30.95 -2.70
C GLY A 94 -20.74 30.53 -1.68
N ILE A 95 -20.35 30.28 -0.42
CA ILE A 95 -21.30 29.91 0.62
C ILE A 95 -21.89 31.22 1.17
N SER A 96 -23.19 31.43 0.98
CA SER A 96 -23.92 32.52 1.65
C SER A 96 -23.75 32.38 3.16
N LYS A 97 -23.66 33.50 3.91
CA LYS A 97 -23.56 33.48 5.38
C LYS A 97 -24.64 32.60 6.03
N GLU A 98 -25.83 32.56 5.43
CA GLU A 98 -26.93 31.71 5.88
C GLU A 98 -26.63 30.21 5.76
N ALA A 99 -25.91 29.79 4.72
CA ALA A 99 -25.50 28.40 4.54
C ALA A 99 -24.37 28.00 5.50
N GLU A 100 -23.46 28.92 5.83
CA GLU A 100 -22.45 28.69 6.88
C GLU A 100 -23.10 28.53 8.26
N GLU A 101 -24.11 29.34 8.57
CA GLU A 101 -24.84 29.26 9.84
C GLU A 101 -25.66 27.97 9.96
N LYS A 102 -26.31 27.52 8.87
CA LYS A 102 -27.02 26.23 8.83
C LYS A 102 -26.06 25.04 9.02
N LEU A 103 -24.89 25.07 8.38
CA LEU A 103 -23.86 24.04 8.56
C LEU A 103 -23.36 23.99 10.00
N LYS A 104 -23.06 25.14 10.62
CA LYS A 104 -22.65 25.22 12.03
C LYS A 104 -23.75 24.75 12.98
N ALA A 105 -25.00 25.09 12.71
CA ALA A 105 -26.15 24.68 13.53
C ALA A 105 -26.39 23.16 13.46
N ASN A 106 -26.27 22.55 12.28
CA ASN A 106 -26.39 21.10 12.12
C ASN A 106 -25.24 20.33 12.78
N HIS A 107 -24.02 20.85 12.70
CA HIS A 107 -22.87 20.27 13.41
C HIS A 107 -23.04 20.30 14.93
N LYS A 108 -23.71 21.33 15.48
CA LYS A 108 -24.02 21.42 16.91
C LYS A 108 -25.20 20.54 17.34
N LYS A 109 -26.13 20.21 16.43
CA LYS A 109 -27.28 19.34 16.72
C LYS A 109 -26.95 17.83 16.70
N GLY A 110 -25.75 17.46 16.23
CA GLY A 110 -25.31 16.07 16.09
C GLY A 110 -24.66 15.43 17.31
N SER A 111 -24.53 16.12 18.45
CA SER A 111 -24.07 15.50 19.72
C SER A 111 -25.23 15.25 20.68
N GLY A 112 -26.33 14.73 20.14
CA GLY A 112 -27.44 14.19 20.90
C GLY A 112 -27.57 12.71 20.60
N ASP A 113 -26.53 11.93 20.90
CA ASP A 113 -26.71 10.50 21.13
C ASP A 113 -27.74 10.37 22.25
N LYS A 114 -28.89 9.84 21.87
CA LYS A 114 -29.95 9.43 22.78
C LYS A 114 -29.40 8.25 23.58
N GLU A 115 -29.12 8.46 24.87
CA GLU A 115 -29.25 7.41 25.89
C GLU A 115 -30.72 6.97 26.00
#